data_AF-A0A0L0T2L3-F1
#
_entry.id   AF-A0A0L0T2L3-F1
#
_cell.length_a   1.000
_cell.length_b   1.000
_cell.length_c   1.000
_cell.angle_alpha   90.00
_cell.angle_beta   90.00
_cell.angle_gamma   90.00
#
_symmetry.space_group_name_H-M   'P 1'
#
loop_
_entity.id
_entity.type
_entity.pdbx_description
1 polymer ?
#
loop_
_entity_poly.entity_id
_entity_poly.type
_entity_poly.pdbx_seq_one_letter_code
_entity_poly.pdbx_strand_id
1 'polypeptide(L)'
;MAAHLFRLLTIRNVTFANHVFFAQRGVGFAIDEHIESLKRTVDYSHVYNGKIGIQFVHTGCKALTYPLFEKDAIHKEVTVKQIQDTVTAFSAVADRADRAGHDMLEIQDTHGYLIHQVLSPVSNQCTDD
;
A
#
# COMPACT_ATOMS: atom_id res chain seq x y z
N MET A 1 -37.97 -3.68 8.35
CA MET A 1 -36.81 -2.97 8.92
C MET A 1 -35.56 -3.53 8.28
N ALA A 2 -35.06 -2.92 7.21
CA ALA A 2 -33.90 -3.40 6.47
C ALA A 2 -32.81 -2.33 6.52
N ALA A 3 -32.05 -2.31 7.60
CA ALA A 3 -30.77 -1.63 7.65
C ALA A 3 -29.68 -2.71 7.66
N HIS A 4 -29.55 -3.41 6.53
CA HIS A 4 -28.34 -4.16 6.21
C HIS A 4 -27.24 -3.12 5.88
N LEU A 5 -26.79 -2.43 6.93
CA LEU A 5 -25.69 -1.47 6.87
C LEU A 5 -24.44 -2.21 6.40
N PHE A 6 -23.73 -1.61 5.44
CA PHE A 6 -22.40 -2.03 5.04
C PHE A 6 -21.52 -2.21 6.28
N ARG A 7 -21.02 -3.42 6.52
CA ARG A 7 -20.17 -3.76 7.67
C ARG A 7 -18.70 -3.88 7.32
N LEU A 8 -18.29 -3.47 6.12
CA LEU A 8 -16.90 -3.49 5.70
C LEU A 8 -16.35 -2.07 5.69
N LEU A 9 -15.37 -1.82 6.55
CA LEU A 9 -14.54 -0.62 6.49
C LEU A 9 -13.20 -1.03 5.88
N THR A 10 -12.77 -0.35 4.82
CA THR A 10 -11.37 -0.46 4.37
C THR A 10 -10.61 0.74 4.87
N ILE A 11 -9.56 0.52 5.66
CA ILE A 11 -8.60 1.57 5.97
C ILE A 11 -7.64 1.69 4.80
N ARG A 12 -7.69 2.85 4.13
CA ARG A 12 -6.69 3.21 3.13
C ARG A 12 -5.47 3.81 3.81
N ASN A 13 -4.38 3.05 3.85
CA ASN A 13 -3.00 3.47 3.55
C ASN A 13 -1.98 2.50 4.17
N VAL A 14 -1.19 1.83 3.31
CA VAL A 14 0.18 1.46 3.64
C VAL A 14 1.07 1.76 2.43
N THR A 15 2.00 2.69 2.59
CA THR A 15 3.03 2.98 1.57
C THR A 15 4.35 2.30 1.95
N PHE A 16 4.90 1.49 1.03
CA PHE A 16 6.29 1.01 1.12
C PHE A 16 7.24 1.98 0.43
N ALA A 17 8.18 2.52 1.20
CA ALA A 17 9.37 3.14 0.64
C ALA A 17 10.56 2.24 0.95
N ASN A 18 10.89 1.34 0.02
CA ASN A 18 12.25 0.79 -0.01
C ASN A 18 13.17 1.95 -0.43
N HIS A 19 13.74 2.62 0.58
CA HIS A 19 14.80 3.63 0.53
C HIS A 19 14.52 5.07 0.02
N VAL A 20 13.32 5.44 -0.42
CA VAL A 20 13.12 6.81 -0.97
C VAL A 20 11.81 7.44 -0.47
N PHE A 21 11.98 8.47 0.36
CA PHE A 21 10.97 9.39 0.90
C PHE A 21 9.83 8.78 1.73
N PHE A 22 9.98 8.88 3.05
CA PHE A 22 8.84 9.05 3.96
C PHE A 22 8.07 10.29 3.50
N ALA A 23 6.98 10.12 2.76
CA ALA A 23 5.94 11.14 2.76
C ALA A 23 5.49 11.28 4.22
N GLN A 24 5.87 12.38 4.87
CA GLN A 24 5.76 12.68 6.31
C GLN A 24 4.33 12.62 6.90
N ARG A 25 3.35 12.08 6.17
CA ARG A 25 1.92 12.08 6.51
C ARG A 25 1.19 10.75 6.23
N GLY A 26 1.88 9.71 5.77
CA GLY A 26 1.28 8.37 5.63
C GLY A 26 1.40 7.56 6.92
N VAL A 27 0.38 6.75 7.26
CA VAL A 27 0.52 5.73 8.30
C VAL A 27 1.48 4.67 7.75
N GLY A 28 2.65 4.55 8.37
CA GLY A 28 3.62 3.52 8.03
C GLY A 28 3.18 2.17 8.58
N PHE A 29 3.47 1.09 7.88
CA PHE A 29 3.28 -0.29 8.34
C PHE A 29 4.59 -1.08 8.31
N ALA A 30 5.70 -0.37 8.12
CA ALA A 30 7.01 -0.95 7.84
C ALA A 30 7.74 -1.47 9.09
N ILE A 31 7.25 -1.15 10.29
CA ILE A 31 7.88 -1.48 11.58
C ILE A 31 6.83 -2.04 12.54
N ASP A 32 7.26 -2.91 13.46
CA ASP A 32 6.38 -3.67 14.36
C ASP A 32 5.66 -2.78 15.37
N GLU A 33 6.21 -1.61 15.70
CA GLU A 33 5.60 -0.63 16.61
C GLU A 33 4.23 -0.12 16.12
N HIS A 34 3.95 -0.23 14.81
CA HIS A 34 2.67 0.18 14.25
C HIS A 34 1.53 -0.83 14.50
N ILE A 35 1.86 -2.11 14.75
CA ILE A 35 0.87 -3.20 14.90
C ILE A 35 -0.14 -2.87 16.01
N GLU A 36 0.34 -2.45 17.19
CA GLU A 36 -0.52 -2.13 18.34
C GLU A 36 -1.51 -1.00 18.05
N SER A 37 -1.07 0.02 17.31
CA SER A 37 -1.94 1.14 16.95
C SER A 37 -3.07 0.73 16.00
N LEU A 38 -2.80 -0.23 15.14
CA LEU A 38 -3.73 -0.70 14.12
C LEU A 38 -4.68 -1.73 14.71
N LYS A 39 -4.17 -2.59 15.59
CA LYS A 39 -4.98 -3.50 16.40
C LYS A 39 -6.09 -2.77 17.15
N ARG A 40 -5.82 -1.59 17.72
CA ARG A 40 -6.89 -0.78 18.37
C ARG A 40 -8.05 -0.43 17.43
N THR A 41 -7.74 -0.16 16.16
CA THR A 41 -8.77 0.19 15.17
C THR A 41 -9.52 -1.06 14.70
N VAL A 42 -8.80 -2.16 14.56
CA VAL A 42 -9.38 -3.48 14.25
C VAL A 42 -10.33 -3.92 15.35
N ASP A 43 -9.85 -3.94 16.60
CA ASP A 43 -10.63 -4.34 17.77
C ASP A 43 -11.89 -3.47 17.90
N TYR A 44 -11.78 -2.15 17.65
CA TYR A 44 -12.95 -1.25 17.67
C TYR A 44 -13.98 -1.62 16.60
N SER A 45 -13.56 -1.94 15.37
CA SER A 45 -14.48 -2.42 14.32
C SER A 45 -15.18 -3.72 14.74
N HIS A 46 -14.41 -4.65 15.30
CA HIS A 46 -14.91 -5.97 15.72
C HIS A 46 -15.90 -5.87 16.89
N VAL A 47 -15.74 -4.92 17.81
CA VAL A 47 -16.71 -4.65 18.91
C VAL A 47 -18.12 -4.40 18.37
N TYR A 48 -18.24 -3.75 17.21
CA TYR A 48 -19.52 -3.48 16.55
C TYR A 48 -19.88 -4.52 15.48
N ASN A 49 -19.26 -5.70 15.54
CA ASN A 49 -19.44 -6.79 14.58
C ASN A 49 -19.16 -6.35 13.12
N GLY A 50 -18.28 -5.35 12.97
CA GLY A 50 -17.73 -4.88 11.72
C GLY A 50 -16.59 -5.76 11.22
N LYS A 51 -16.29 -5.64 9.94
CA LYS A 51 -15.14 -6.23 9.25
C LYS A 51 -14.24 -5.11 8.78
N ILE A 52 -12.94 -5.34 8.84
CA ILE A 52 -11.97 -4.31 8.49
C ILE A 52 -10.87 -4.87 7.59
N GLY A 53 -10.72 -4.23 6.44
CA GLY A 53 -9.65 -4.50 5.49
C GLY A 53 -8.56 -3.43 5.54
N ILE A 54 -7.38 -3.78 5.07
CA ILE A 54 -6.28 -2.83 4.86
C ILE A 54 -5.79 -2.90 3.43
N GLN A 55 -5.54 -1.73 2.84
CA GLN A 55 -5.03 -1.60 1.48
C GLN A 55 -3.54 -1.28 1.47
N PHE A 56 -2.78 -2.08 0.73
CA PHE A 56 -1.34 -1.92 0.49
C PHE A 56 -1.08 -1.23 -0.82
N VAL A 57 -0.21 -0.22 -0.81
CA VAL A 57 0.14 0.57 -1.98
C VAL A 57 1.66 0.78 -2.05
N HIS A 58 2.19 0.76 -3.26
CA HIS A 58 3.51 1.28 -3.54
C HIS A 58 3.35 2.37 -4.60
N THR A 59 3.70 3.61 -4.29
CA THR A 59 3.37 4.75 -5.16
C THR A 59 4.19 4.80 -6.45
N GLY A 60 5.32 4.10 -6.49
CA GLY A 60 6.18 4.02 -7.68
C GLY A 60 6.72 5.41 -8.04
N CYS A 61 6.67 5.78 -9.32
CA CYS A 61 7.13 7.10 -9.77
C CYS A 61 6.33 8.29 -9.19
N LYS A 62 5.14 8.04 -8.63
CA LYS A 62 4.31 9.04 -7.92
C LYS A 62 4.74 9.31 -6.47
N ALA A 63 5.81 8.66 -6.00
CA ALA A 63 6.34 8.88 -4.64
C ALA A 63 6.96 10.27 -4.44
N LEU A 64 7.31 10.96 -5.53
CA LEU A 64 7.96 12.26 -5.47
C LEU A 64 6.95 13.40 -5.31
N THR A 65 7.20 14.30 -4.35
CA THR A 65 6.41 15.51 -4.05
C THR A 65 6.56 16.62 -5.11
N TYR A 66 7.26 16.35 -6.22
CA TYR A 66 7.35 17.27 -7.34
C TYR A 66 6.04 17.20 -8.15
N PRO A 67 5.57 18.32 -8.73
CA PRO A 67 4.38 18.28 -9.57
C PRO A 67 4.57 17.22 -10.65
N LEU A 68 3.58 16.33 -10.81
CA LEU A 68 3.52 15.22 -11.77
C LEU A 68 3.74 15.63 -13.24
N PHE A 69 3.98 16.92 -13.50
CA PHE A 69 4.08 17.58 -14.79
C PHE A 69 5.40 18.35 -14.98
N GLU A 70 6.35 18.25 -14.05
CA GLU A 70 7.72 18.68 -14.35
C GLU A 70 8.33 17.70 -15.36
N LYS A 71 8.53 18.21 -16.57
CA LYS A 71 8.90 17.47 -17.78
C LYS A 71 10.23 16.71 -17.65
N ASP A 72 11.03 17.06 -16.65
CA ASP A 72 12.39 16.55 -16.42
C ASP A 72 12.51 15.70 -15.14
N ALA A 73 11.41 15.29 -14.51
CA ALA A 73 11.46 14.32 -13.42
C ALA A 73 11.93 12.96 -13.96
N ILE A 74 13.24 12.70 -13.90
CA ILE A 74 13.85 11.45 -14.36
C ILE A 74 13.35 10.32 -13.46
N HIS A 75 12.39 9.54 -13.96
CA HIS A 75 12.02 8.26 -13.36
C HIS A 75 13.12 7.25 -13.65
N LYS A 76 13.77 6.76 -12.59
CA LYS A 76 14.78 5.71 -12.74
C LYS A 76 14.08 4.38 -12.93
N GLU A 77 14.58 3.62 -13.90
CA GLU A 77 14.24 2.21 -14.06
C GLU A 77 14.52 1.44 -12.77
N VAL A 78 13.62 0.51 -12.44
CA VAL A 78 13.76 -0.35 -11.26
C VAL A 78 14.51 -1.62 -11.66
N THR A 79 15.44 -2.06 -10.83
CA THR A 79 16.15 -3.33 -11.04
C THR A 79 15.32 -4.52 -10.57
N VAL A 80 15.59 -5.71 -11.12
CA VAL A 80 15.00 -6.99 -10.65
C VAL A 80 15.15 -7.16 -9.13
N LYS A 81 16.30 -6.77 -8.56
CA LYS A 81 16.50 -6.81 -7.10
C LYS A 81 15.51 -5.91 -6.37
N GLN A 82 15.28 -4.69 -6.85
CA GLN A 82 14.32 -3.76 -6.24
C GLN A 82 12.87 -4.28 -6.34
N ILE A 83 12.54 -5.01 -7.41
CA ILE A 83 11.26 -5.70 -7.54
C ILE A 83 11.15 -6.79 -6.46
N GLN A 84 12.17 -7.63 -6.28
CA GLN A 84 12.21 -8.67 -5.24
C GLN A 84 12.14 -8.07 -3.82
N ASP A 85 12.87 -6.99 -3.57
CA ASP A 85 12.81 -6.25 -2.30
C ASP A 85 11.40 -5.70 -2.05
N THR A 86 10.70 -5.26 -3.11
CA THR A 86 9.31 -4.78 -3.02
C THR A 86 8.36 -5.91 -2.67
N VAL A 87 8.45 -7.06 -3.34
CA VAL A 87 7.64 -8.26 -3.02
C VAL A 87 7.85 -8.68 -1.56
N THR A 88 9.10 -8.69 -1.10
CA THR A 88 9.44 -8.99 0.30
C THR A 88 8.78 -7.99 1.27
N ALA A 89 8.78 -6.70 0.93
CA ALA A 89 8.14 -5.67 1.73
C ALA A 89 6.61 -5.85 1.82
N PHE A 90 5.94 -6.17 0.71
CA PHE A 90 4.50 -6.50 0.71
C PHE A 90 4.20 -7.71 1.59
N SER A 91 5.00 -8.77 1.51
CA SER A 91 4.85 -9.96 2.35
C SER A 91 5.01 -9.62 3.83
N ALA A 92 6.02 -8.82 4.19
CA ALA A 92 6.29 -8.46 5.58
C ALA A 92 5.14 -7.64 6.22
N VAL A 93 4.30 -7.00 5.41
CA VAL A 93 3.15 -6.26 5.90
C VAL A 93 1.85 -7.03 5.83
N ALA A 94 1.71 -7.94 4.86
CA ALA A 94 0.66 -8.95 4.95
C ALA A 94 0.72 -9.67 6.32
N ASP A 95 1.92 -10.11 6.74
CA ASP A 95 2.16 -10.71 8.07
C ASP A 95 1.73 -9.78 9.22
N ARG A 96 2.18 -8.53 9.20
CA ARG A 96 1.82 -7.57 10.26
C ARG A 96 0.32 -7.25 10.29
N ALA A 97 -0.36 -7.29 9.15
CA ALA A 97 -1.79 -7.02 9.04
C ALA A 97 -2.62 -8.16 9.61
N ASP A 98 -2.17 -9.40 9.36
CA ASP A 98 -2.69 -10.60 9.99
C ASP A 98 -2.49 -10.55 11.52
N ARG A 99 -1.26 -10.24 11.98
CA ARG A 99 -0.96 -10.05 13.41
C ARG A 99 -1.81 -8.95 14.09
N ALA A 100 -2.16 -7.90 13.35
CA ALA A 100 -3.04 -6.83 13.83
C ALA A 100 -4.54 -7.22 13.82
N GLY A 101 -4.91 -8.33 13.16
CA GLY A 101 -6.27 -8.89 13.13
C GLY A 101 -7.16 -8.41 11.98
N HIS A 102 -6.59 -7.87 10.89
CA HIS A 102 -7.40 -7.46 9.74
C HIS A 102 -8.09 -8.66 9.09
N ASP A 103 -9.32 -8.46 8.61
CA ASP A 103 -10.13 -9.52 7.98
C ASP A 103 -9.83 -9.69 6.48
N MET A 104 -9.20 -8.69 5.86
CA MET A 104 -8.97 -8.63 4.42
C MET A 104 -7.72 -7.81 4.10
N LEU A 105 -6.98 -8.26 3.10
CA LEU A 105 -5.90 -7.51 2.48
C LEU A 105 -6.35 -7.08 1.09
N GLU A 106 -6.05 -5.84 0.73
CA GLU A 106 -6.30 -5.29 -0.60
C GLU A 106 -5.00 -4.81 -1.22
N ILE A 107 -4.73 -5.20 -2.46
CA ILE A 107 -3.58 -4.73 -3.23
C ILE A 107 -4.04 -3.60 -4.14
N GLN A 108 -3.42 -2.43 -4.02
CA GLN A 108 -3.75 -1.27 -4.85
C GLN A 108 -3.02 -1.32 -6.19
N ASP A 109 -3.75 -1.67 -7.25
CA ASP A 109 -3.25 -1.81 -8.62
C ASP A 109 -3.74 -0.71 -9.59
N THR A 110 -4.44 0.30 -9.06
CA THR A 110 -4.97 1.42 -9.85
C THR A 110 -4.29 2.75 -9.51
N HIS A 111 -4.88 3.86 -9.97
CA HIS A 111 -4.44 5.24 -9.69
C HIS A 111 -3.01 5.57 -10.16
N GLY A 112 -2.44 4.78 -11.07
CA GLY A 112 -1.10 5.02 -11.58
C GLY A 112 0.00 4.80 -10.55
N TYR A 113 -0.23 3.95 -9.55
CA TYR A 113 0.79 3.48 -8.61
C TYR A 113 1.62 2.33 -9.18
N LEU A 114 2.59 1.80 -8.46
CA LEU A 114 3.63 0.90 -9.01
C LEU A 114 3.08 -0.28 -9.80
N ILE A 115 2.10 -1.01 -9.26
CA ILE A 115 1.53 -2.17 -9.96
C ILE A 115 0.84 -1.72 -11.26
N HIS A 116 0.06 -0.63 -11.22
CA HIS A 116 -0.49 -0.01 -12.44
C HIS A 116 0.61 0.41 -13.42
N GLN A 117 1.73 0.94 -12.92
CA GLN A 117 2.85 1.40 -13.75
C GLN A 117 3.48 0.23 -14.49
N VAL A 118 3.66 -0.92 -13.82
CA VAL A 118 4.20 -2.15 -14.41
C VAL A 118 3.23 -2.76 -15.43
N LEU A 119 1.92 -2.73 -15.15
CA LEU A 119 0.90 -3.34 -16.02
C LEU A 119 0.55 -2.50 -17.24
N SER A 120 0.83 -1.19 -17.23
CA SER A 120 0.45 -0.30 -18.31
C SER A 120 1.57 -0.15 -19.35
N PRO A 121 1.30 -0.40 -20.65
CA PRO A 121 2.28 -0.22 -21.72
C PRO A 121 2.64 1.25 -21.99
N VAL A 122 1.95 2.20 -21.34
CA VAL A 122 2.27 3.63 -21.44
C VAL A 122 3.45 3.97 -20.51
N SER A 123 3.48 3.37 -19.32
CA SER A 123 4.50 3.63 -18.30
C SER A 123 5.60 2.58 -18.24
N ASN A 124 5.32 1.33 -18.62
CA ASN A 124 6.30 0.26 -18.67
C ASN A 124 6.73 -0.01 -20.12
N GLN A 125 7.99 0.36 -20.43
CA GLN A 125 8.65 0.03 -21.69
C GLN A 125 9.74 -1.05 -21.48
N CYS A 126 9.75 -1.70 -20.31
CA CYS A 126 10.73 -2.74 -20.02
C CYS A 126 10.53 -3.94 -20.95
N THR A 127 11.64 -4.57 -21.32
CA THR A 127 11.67 -5.72 -22.23
C THR A 127 12.27 -6.96 -21.58
N ASP A 128 12.56 -6.87 -20.28
CA ASP A 128 12.94 -8.01 -19.44
C ASP A 128 11.68 -8.73 -18.89
N ASP A 129 11.93 -9.88 -18.25
CA ASP A 129 10.92 -10.74 -17.61
C ASP A 129 10.77 -10.45 -16.10
#